data_AF-A0A916RD52-F1
#
_entry.id   AF-A0A916RD52-F1
#
_cell.length_a   1.000
_cell.length_b   1.000
_cell.length_c   1.000
_cell.angle_alpha   90.00
_cell.angle_beta   90.00
_cell.angle_gamma   90.00
#
_symmetry.space_group_name_H-M   'P 1'
#
loop_
_entity.id
_entity.type
_entity.pdbx_description
1 polymer ?
#
loop_
_entity_poly.entity_id
_entity_poly.type
_entity_poly.pdbx_seq_one_letter_code
_entity_poly.pdbx_strand_id
1 'polypeptide(L)'
;MPTRIKRPSILLKLSVTAGLLAFQGYLGYHVLTGAFGIQSQKAMVEEIAVLNARKAALQIEADAYRHRIALFNPRKLDPDILTERARALLGLVHPDDIVIVIDTDA
;
A
#
# COMPACT_ATOMS: atom_id res chain seq x y z
N MET A 1 -76.53 23.71 7.19
CA MET A 1 -75.57 22.59 7.10
C MET A 1 -74.37 22.90 7.98
N PRO A 2 -74.16 22.26 9.14
CA PRO A 2 -72.93 22.47 9.90
C PRO A 2 -71.84 21.54 9.36
N THR A 3 -70.75 22.12 8.85
CA THR A 3 -69.55 21.39 8.44
C THR A 3 -68.70 21.06 9.67
N ARG A 4 -68.58 19.77 10.00
CA ARG A 4 -67.85 19.30 11.18
C ARG A 4 -66.34 19.24 10.87
N ILE A 5 -65.62 20.30 11.17
CA ILE A 5 -64.16 20.37 11.02
C ILE A 5 -63.50 19.54 12.13
N LYS A 6 -62.84 18.44 11.78
CA LYS A 6 -61.98 17.67 12.69
C LYS A 6 -60.81 18.55 13.11
N ARG A 7 -60.73 18.90 14.40
CA ARG A 7 -59.58 19.61 14.96
C ARG A 7 -58.32 18.73 14.80
N PRO A 8 -57.21 19.27 14.27
CA PRO A 8 -56.00 18.48 14.08
C PRO A 8 -55.44 18.06 15.45
N SER A 9 -55.03 16.79 15.55
CA SER A 9 -54.53 16.21 16.80
C SER A 9 -53.17 16.80 17.16
N ILE A 10 -53.15 17.66 18.19
CA ILE A 10 -51.91 18.23 18.76
C ILE A 10 -50.99 17.14 19.29
N LEU A 11 -51.57 16.05 19.80
CA LEU A 11 -50.82 14.89 20.30
C LEU A 11 -49.96 14.26 19.20
N LEU A 12 -50.49 14.16 17.97
CA LEU A 12 -49.72 13.64 16.84
C LEU A 12 -48.53 14.56 16.49
N LYS A 13 -48.72 15.87 16.57
CA LYS A 13 -47.65 16.84 16.32
C LYS A 13 -46.55 16.76 17.39
N LEU A 14 -46.95 16.61 18.65
CA LEU A 14 -46.01 16.44 19.77
C LEU A 14 -45.23 15.13 19.69
N SER A 15 -45.90 14.00 19.36
CA SER A 15 -45.21 12.72 19.21
C SER A 15 -44.21 12.73 18.06
N VAL A 16 -44.57 13.35 16.93
CA VAL A 16 -43.66 13.51 15.79
C VAL A 16 -42.46 14.40 16.16
N THR A 17 -42.68 15.50 16.88
CA THR A 17 -41.61 16.41 17.31
C THR A 17 -40.66 15.73 18.29
N ALA A 18 -41.19 14.99 19.27
CA ALA A 18 -40.39 14.22 20.21
C ALA A 18 -39.58 13.11 19.52
N GLY A 19 -40.18 12.42 18.54
CA GLY A 19 -39.49 11.41 17.73
C GLY A 19 -38.33 12.00 16.91
N LEU A 20 -38.53 13.18 16.30
CA LEU A 20 -37.47 13.89 15.57
C LEU A 20 -36.32 14.31 16.49
N LEU A 21 -36.61 14.82 17.69
CA LEU A 21 -35.59 15.18 18.68
C LEU A 21 -34.78 13.96 19.14
N ALA A 22 -35.45 12.84 19.41
CA ALA A 22 -34.78 11.59 19.78
C ALA A 22 -33.90 11.08 18.64
N PHE A 23 -34.37 11.16 17.39
CA PHE A 23 -33.60 10.77 16.21
C PHE A 23 -32.36 11.64 16.01
N GLN A 24 -32.48 12.97 16.17
CA GLN A 24 -31.33 13.88 16.13
C GLN A 24 -30.32 13.58 17.23
N GLY A 25 -30.77 13.30 18.45
CA GLY A 25 -29.90 12.91 19.56
C GLY A 25 -29.17 11.59 19.30
N TYR A 26 -29.88 10.59 18.75
CA TYR A 26 -29.30 9.30 18.37
C TYR A 26 -28.23 9.46 17.28
N LEU A 27 -28.51 10.25 16.24
CA LEU A 27 -27.54 10.56 15.19
C LEU A 27 -26.33 11.30 15.76
N GLY A 28 -26.53 12.30 16.63
CA GLY A 28 -25.42 13.02 17.28
C GLY A 28 -24.53 12.10 18.12
N TYR A 29 -25.13 11.21 18.91
CA TYR A 29 -24.40 10.21 19.70
C TYR A 29 -23.61 9.23 18.81
N HIS A 30 -24.20 8.78 17.70
CA HIS A 30 -23.52 7.89 16.76
C HIS A 30 -22.42 8.58 15.94
N VAL A 31 -22.49 9.88 15.69
CA VAL A 31 -21.40 10.63 15.07
C VAL A 31 -20.19 10.70 16.00
N LEU A 32 -20.42 10.85 17.31
CA LEU A 32 -19.37 10.88 18.33
C LEU A 32 -18.76 9.50 18.59
N THR A 33 -19.58 8.44 18.54
CA THR A 33 -19.18 7.06 18.88
C THR A 33 -18.82 6.22 17.65
N GLY A 34 -19.12 6.70 16.45
CA GLY A 34 -18.89 5.98 15.19
C GLY A 34 -17.41 5.84 14.85
N ALA A 35 -17.09 4.87 14.00
CA ALA A 35 -15.74 4.53 13.55
C ALA A 35 -14.93 5.67 12.90
N PHE A 36 -15.53 6.85 12.69
CA PHE A 36 -14.90 8.08 12.19
C PHE A 36 -14.70 9.16 13.29
N GLY A 37 -14.88 8.81 14.56
CA GLY A 37 -14.66 9.73 15.67
C GLY A 37 -13.21 10.23 15.75
N ILE A 38 -13.00 11.35 16.46
CA ILE A 38 -11.70 12.04 16.57
C ILE A 38 -10.57 11.11 17.04
N GLN A 39 -10.90 10.09 17.86
CA GLN A 39 -9.94 9.10 18.34
C GLN A 39 -9.49 8.11 17.25
N SER A 40 -10.40 7.61 16.40
CA SER A 40 -10.04 6.68 15.32
C SER A 40 -9.30 7.40 14.19
N GLN A 41 -9.56 8.69 13.99
CA GLN A 41 -8.81 9.50 13.03
C GLN A 41 -7.31 9.52 13.35
N LYS A 42 -6.93 9.66 14.63
CA LYS A 42 -5.52 9.65 15.03
C LYS A 42 -4.85 8.31 14.75
N ALA A 43 -5.49 7.21 15.14
CA ALA A 43 -4.99 5.87 14.87
C ALA A 43 -4.86 5.60 13.36
N MET A 44 -5.82 6.05 12.57
CA MET A 44 -5.80 5.91 11.11
C MET A 44 -4.67 6.72 10.47
N VAL A 45 -4.41 7.94 10.94
CA VAL A 45 -3.28 8.77 10.47
C VAL A 45 -1.95 8.12 10.81
N GLU A 46 -1.80 7.56 12.00
CA GLU A 46 -0.61 6.83 12.41
C GLU A 46 -0.40 5.58 11.55
N GLU A 47 -1.46 4.80 11.30
CA GLU A 47 -1.41 3.63 10.43
C GLU A 47 -1.01 4.00 8.99
N ILE A 48 -1.55 5.10 8.46
CA ILE A 48 -1.15 5.65 7.15
C ILE A 48 0.35 5.98 7.14
N ALA A 49 0.87 6.60 8.19
CA ALA A 49 2.30 6.93 8.27
C ALA A 49 3.17 5.67 8.26
N VAL A 50 2.81 4.64 9.05
CA VAL A 50 3.52 3.35 9.11
C VAL A 50 3.47 2.64 7.76
N LEU A 51 2.31 2.57 7.12
CA LEU A 51 2.14 1.92 5.82
C LEU A 51 2.94 2.64 4.72
N ASN A 52 2.97 3.97 4.73
CA ASN A 52 3.77 4.74 3.79
C ASN A 52 5.27 4.51 3.97
N ALA A 53 5.76 4.46 5.21
CA ALA A 53 7.16 4.14 5.49
C ALA A 53 7.53 2.74 4.98
N ARG A 54 6.66 1.75 5.22
CA ARG A 54 6.86 0.38 4.74
C ARG A 54 6.84 0.29 3.21
N LYS A 55 5.92 1.02 2.58
CA LYS A 55 5.85 1.12 1.12
C LYS A 55 7.14 1.71 0.54
N ALA A 56 7.66 2.79 1.13
CA ALA A 56 8.90 3.42 0.67
C ALA A 56 10.09 2.45 0.77
N ALA A 57 10.21 1.73 1.89
CA ALA A 57 11.26 0.72 2.06
C ALA A 57 11.17 -0.40 1.01
N LEU A 58 9.97 -0.93 0.77
CA LEU A 58 9.75 -1.97 -0.25
C LEU A 58 9.99 -1.46 -1.67
N GLN A 59 9.70 -0.19 -1.95
CA GLN A 59 9.99 0.42 -3.25
C GLN A 59 11.49 0.48 -3.53
N ILE A 60 12.31 0.85 -2.53
CA ILE A 60 13.77 0.86 -2.66
C ILE A 60 14.30 -0.54 -2.99
N GLU A 61 13.80 -1.56 -2.29
CA GLU A 61 14.19 -2.95 -2.55
C GLU A 61 13.76 -3.41 -3.95
N ALA A 62 12.52 -3.10 -4.34
CA ALA A 62 12.01 -3.41 -5.67
C ALA A 62 12.83 -2.74 -6.78
N ASP A 63 13.22 -1.47 -6.59
CA ASP A 63 14.02 -0.73 -7.56
C ASP A 63 15.46 -1.26 -7.65
N ALA A 64 16.04 -1.70 -6.53
CA ALA A 64 17.34 -2.38 -6.54
C ALA A 64 17.28 -3.69 -7.34
N TYR A 65 16.23 -4.50 -7.17
CA TYR A 65 16.05 -5.71 -7.98
C TYR A 65 15.77 -5.41 -9.45
N ARG A 66 14.94 -4.40 -9.75
CA ARG A 66 14.71 -3.97 -11.14
C ARG A 66 16.00 -3.55 -11.81
N HIS A 67 16.87 -2.83 -11.11
CA HIS A 67 18.17 -2.44 -11.62
C HIS A 67 19.04 -3.67 -11.92
N ARG A 68 19.12 -4.64 -10.99
CA ARG A 68 19.85 -5.90 -11.20
C ARG A 68 19.29 -6.67 -12.40
N ILE A 69 17.97 -6.82 -12.52
CA ILE A 69 17.32 -7.50 -13.65
C ILE A 69 17.63 -6.77 -14.97
N ALA A 70 17.65 -5.44 -14.96
CA ALA A 70 17.99 -4.65 -16.14
C ALA A 70 19.44 -4.92 -16.60
N LEU A 71 20.38 -5.10 -15.66
CA LEU A 71 21.76 -5.49 -15.96
C LEU A 71 21.84 -6.92 -16.55
N PHE A 72 20.94 -7.82 -16.16
CA PHE A 72 20.87 -9.19 -16.69
C PHE A 72 20.04 -9.32 -17.96
N ASN A 73 19.51 -8.23 -18.54
CA ASN A 73 18.63 -8.31 -19.69
C ASN A 73 19.40 -8.74 -20.95
N PRO A 74 19.16 -9.95 -21.50
CA PRO A 74 19.91 -10.50 -22.63
C PRO A 74 19.71 -9.74 -23.95
N ARG A 75 18.69 -8.87 -24.06
CA ARG A 75 18.54 -7.98 -25.23
C ARG A 75 19.54 -6.83 -25.26
N LYS A 76 20.24 -6.58 -24.14
CA LYS A 76 21.34 -5.61 -23.99
C LYS A 76 22.64 -6.24 -23.48
N LEU A 77 22.65 -7.54 -23.20
CA LEU A 77 23.80 -8.25 -22.67
C LEU A 77 24.73 -8.63 -23.83
N ASP A 78 25.99 -8.19 -23.74
CA ASP A 78 26.99 -8.46 -24.76
C ASP A 78 27.25 -9.98 -24.87
N PRO A 79 27.06 -10.60 -26.05
CA PRO A 79 27.37 -12.03 -26.25
C PRO A 79 28.79 -12.41 -25.84
N ASP A 80 29.74 -11.47 -25.90
CA ASP A 80 31.13 -11.73 -25.48
C ASP A 80 31.22 -11.96 -23.96
N ILE A 81 30.49 -11.20 -23.15
CA ILE A 81 30.47 -11.39 -21.67
C ILE A 81 29.90 -12.77 -21.29
N LEU A 82 28.88 -13.25 -22.00
CA LEU A 82 28.34 -14.59 -21.79
C LEU A 82 29.36 -15.67 -22.14
N THR A 83 30.07 -15.47 -23.26
CA THR A 83 31.11 -16.39 -23.72
C THR A 83 32.26 -16.45 -22.72
N GLU A 84 32.77 -15.31 -22.25
CA GLU A 84 33.81 -15.25 -21.21
C GLU A 84 33.37 -15.92 -19.92
N ARG A 85 32.11 -15.72 -19.49
CA ARG A 85 31.62 -16.32 -18.24
C ARG A 85 31.41 -17.84 -18.35
N ALA A 86 30.92 -18.32 -19.49
CA ALA A 86 30.83 -19.74 -19.78
C ALA A 86 32.22 -20.39 -19.84
N ARG A 87 33.18 -19.70 -20.47
CA ARG A 87 34.57 -20.16 -20.60
C ARG A 87 35.24 -20.28 -19.22
N ALA A 88 35.10 -19.25 -18.38
CA ALA A 88 35.61 -19.25 -17.01
C ALA A 88 35.00 -20.36 -16.13
N LEU A 89 33.68 -20.60 -16.24
CA LEU A 89 33.01 -21.67 -15.48
C LEU A 89 33.44 -23.08 -15.92
N LEU A 90 33.73 -23.26 -17.20
CA LEU A 90 34.16 -24.53 -17.77
C LEU A 90 35.68 -24.75 -17.70
N GLY A 91 36.44 -23.79 -17.13
CA GLY A 91 37.90 -23.86 -17.08
C GLY A 91 38.56 -23.82 -18.47
N LEU A 92 37.88 -23.25 -19.45
CA LEU A 92 38.38 -23.07 -20.81
C LEU A 92 39.14 -21.74 -20.90
N VAL A 93 40.08 -21.62 -21.83
CA VAL A 93 40.82 -20.38 -22.12
C VAL A 93 40.87 -20.16 -23.64
N HIS A 94 40.94 -18.91 -24.10
CA HIS A 94 41.10 -18.61 -25.51
C HIS A 94 42.52 -19.05 -25.96
N PRO A 95 42.70 -19.48 -27.22
CA PRO A 95 44.03 -19.79 -27.77
C PRO A 95 45.09 -18.70 -27.59
N ASP A 96 44.68 -17.45 -27.40
CA ASP A 96 45.55 -16.28 -27.26
C ASP A 96 45.71 -15.82 -25.80
N ASP A 97 45.09 -16.52 -24.83
CA ASP A 97 45.16 -16.17 -23.42
C ASP A 97 46.46 -16.69 -22.78
N ILE A 98 47.09 -15.84 -21.95
CA ILE A 98 48.30 -16.20 -21.22
C ILE A 98 47.92 -16.79 -19.86
N VAL A 99 48.22 -18.07 -19.65
CA VAL A 99 48.02 -18.74 -18.35
C VAL A 99 49.23 -18.50 -17.45
N ILE A 100 49.03 -17.78 -16.36
CA ILE A 100 50.04 -17.60 -15.30
C ILE A 100 49.72 -18.57 -14.18
N VAL A 101 50.53 -19.63 -14.04
CA VAL A 101 50.48 -20.51 -12.87
C VAL A 101 51.28 -19.85 -11.76
N ILE A 102 50.59 -19.40 -10.72
CA ILE A 102 51.21 -18.89 -9.50
C ILE A 102 51.62 -20.09 -8.65
N ASP A 103 52.93 -20.31 -8.55
CA ASP A 103 53.50 -21.27 -7.60
C ASP A 103 53.18 -20.79 -6.17
N THR A 104 52.45 -21.61 -5.42
CA THR A 104 52.03 -21.30 -4.03
C THR A 104 52.85 -22.11 -3.03
N ASP A 105 54.12 -22.34 -3.33
CA ASP A 105 55.08 -22.91 -2.38
C ASP A 105 56.11 -21.83 -1.95
N ALA A 106 55.67 -20.90 -1.09
CA ALA A 106 56.51 -20.07 -0.23
C ALA A 106 55.78 -19.67 1.07
#